data_AF-N8VXP4-F1
#
_entry.id   AF-N8VXP4-F1
#
_cell.length_a   1.000
_cell.length_b   1.000
_cell.length_c   1.000
_cell.angle_alpha   90.00
_cell.angle_beta   90.00
_cell.angle_gamma   90.00
#
_symmetry.space_group_name_H-M   'P 1'
#
loop_
_entity.id
_entity.type
_entity.pdbx_description
1 polymer ?
#
loop_
_entity_poly.entity_id
_entity_poly.type
_entity_poly.pdbx_seq_one_letter_code
_entity_poly.pdbx_strand_id
1 'polypeptide(L)'
;MTINTIPEGYWENASGSLVPEANVKAIDKLRDQTVRQLHEKAKEIHELLKKFKVDGFADIASFIQISTDQYGAKVGGTKGNVSLMSFDGRLKIQRNIAETINFDERLQAAKQLIDECLEEWTEGSRDEIKVIINAAFNVDKKGEISTAKVLGLKRHDIDHPKWQQAMQAISDSINIIGSKAYLRFYTRDDSTGGYLPLSLDIASI
;
A
#
# COMPACT_ATOMS: atom_id res chain seq x y z
N MET A 1 25.06 3.85 -22.28
CA MET A 1 25.46 2.74 -21.39
C MET A 1 26.72 2.13 -21.98
N THR A 2 27.85 2.19 -21.27
CA THR A 2 29.08 1.51 -21.69
C THR A 2 28.89 0.02 -21.49
N ILE A 3 28.96 -0.76 -22.58
CA ILE A 3 28.95 -2.21 -22.50
C ILE A 3 30.31 -2.60 -21.91
N ASN A 4 30.37 -2.87 -20.60
CA ASN A 4 31.54 -3.51 -20.01
C ASN A 4 31.56 -4.95 -20.51
N THR A 5 32.26 -5.19 -21.60
CA THR A 5 32.56 -6.53 -22.09
C THR A 5 33.56 -7.18 -21.15
N ILE A 6 33.10 -8.13 -20.34
CA ILE A 6 33.95 -9.01 -19.55
C ILE A 6 34.86 -9.78 -20.54
N PRO A 7 36.20 -9.72 -20.39
CA PRO A 7 37.11 -10.46 -21.27
C PRO A 7 36.85 -11.97 -21.23
N GLU A 8 37.08 -12.65 -22.35
CA GLU A 8 36.93 -14.11 -22.44
C GLU A 8 37.81 -14.82 -21.39
N GLY A 9 37.24 -15.81 -20.69
CA GLY A 9 37.93 -16.54 -19.62
C GLY A 9 37.97 -15.83 -18.26
N TYR A 10 37.25 -14.72 -18.08
CA TYR A 10 37.13 -14.01 -16.81
C TYR A 10 35.67 -13.93 -16.33
N TRP A 11 35.50 -13.82 -15.01
CA TRP A 11 34.23 -13.62 -14.33
C TRP A 11 34.30 -12.33 -13.52
N GLU A 12 33.26 -11.50 -13.55
CA GLU A 12 33.16 -10.33 -12.68
C GLU A 12 32.50 -10.71 -11.35
N ASN A 13 33.14 -10.38 -10.22
CA ASN A 13 32.57 -10.61 -8.89
C ASN A 13 31.74 -9.41 -8.40
N ALA A 14 31.13 -9.52 -7.21
CA ALA A 14 30.27 -8.48 -6.64
C ALA A 14 30.98 -7.13 -6.34
N SER A 15 32.31 -7.11 -6.23
CA SER A 15 33.09 -5.87 -6.08
C SER A 15 33.51 -5.25 -7.42
N GLY A 16 33.07 -5.82 -8.55
CA GLY A 16 33.44 -5.40 -9.90
C GLY A 16 34.84 -5.84 -10.34
N SER A 17 35.45 -6.80 -9.64
CA SER A 17 36.79 -7.32 -9.95
C SER A 17 36.71 -8.52 -10.90
N LEU A 18 37.66 -8.61 -11.85
CA LEU A 18 37.77 -9.71 -12.79
C LEU A 18 38.57 -10.88 -12.19
N VAL A 19 37.97 -12.06 -12.15
CA VAL A 19 38.54 -13.29 -11.63
C VAL A 19 38.73 -14.28 -12.79
N PRO A 20 39.93 -14.82 -13.02
CA PRO A 20 40.15 -15.85 -14.04
C PRO A 20 39.24 -17.06 -13.81
N GLU A 21 38.71 -17.64 -14.87
CA GLU A 21 37.74 -18.73 -14.81
C GLU A 21 38.24 -19.95 -13.99
N ALA A 22 39.53 -20.25 -14.08
CA ALA A 22 40.16 -21.33 -13.33
C ALA A 22 40.10 -21.13 -11.80
N ASN A 23 39.96 -19.89 -11.34
CA ASN A 23 39.91 -19.52 -9.93
C ASN A 23 38.48 -19.42 -9.39
N VAL A 24 37.46 -19.61 -10.23
CA VAL A 24 36.05 -19.64 -9.81
C VAL A 24 35.65 -21.08 -9.51
N LYS A 25 35.20 -21.35 -8.29
CA LYS A 25 34.80 -22.70 -7.88
C LYS A 25 33.60 -23.16 -8.71
N ALA A 26 33.57 -24.44 -9.07
CA ALA A 26 32.48 -25.03 -9.87
C ALA A 26 31.09 -24.83 -9.22
N ILE A 27 31.00 -24.92 -7.88
CA ILE A 27 29.75 -24.67 -7.14
C ILE A 27 29.26 -23.23 -7.26
N ASP A 28 30.17 -22.25 -7.34
CA ASP A 28 29.82 -20.85 -7.49
C ASP A 28 29.34 -20.56 -8.93
N LYS A 29 29.96 -21.20 -9.94
CA LYS A 29 29.47 -21.17 -11.34
C LYS A 29 28.07 -21.76 -11.46
N LEU A 30 27.83 -22.93 -10.83
CA LEU A 30 26.52 -23.57 -10.82
C LEU A 30 25.46 -22.72 -10.12
N ARG A 31 25.83 -22.06 -9.01
CA ARG A 31 24.95 -21.11 -8.30
C ARG A 31 24.58 -19.94 -9.20
N ASP A 32 25.56 -19.29 -9.84
CA ASP A 32 25.31 -18.17 -10.76
C ASP A 32 24.39 -18.60 -11.91
N GLN A 33 24.67 -19.75 -12.53
CA GLN A 33 23.81 -20.31 -13.58
C GLN A 33 22.37 -20.53 -13.08
N THR A 34 22.20 -21.14 -11.92
CA THR A 34 20.89 -21.43 -11.35
C THR A 34 20.11 -20.14 -11.06
N VAL A 35 20.78 -19.16 -10.46
CA VAL A 35 20.18 -17.85 -10.15
C VAL A 35 19.74 -17.15 -11.43
N ARG A 36 20.60 -17.08 -12.46
CA ARG A 36 20.27 -16.43 -13.74
C ARG A 36 19.11 -17.12 -14.44
N GLN A 37 19.10 -18.44 -14.47
CA GLN A 37 18.02 -19.21 -15.10
C GLN A 37 16.67 -18.98 -14.41
N LEU A 38 16.63 -19.00 -13.08
CA LEU A 38 15.40 -18.71 -12.32
C LEU A 38 14.98 -17.24 -12.49
N HIS A 39 15.94 -16.32 -12.53
CA HIS A 39 15.67 -14.90 -12.72
C HIS A 39 15.07 -14.60 -14.10
N GLU A 40 15.57 -15.21 -15.18
CA GLU A 40 14.98 -15.02 -16.51
C GLU A 40 13.54 -15.58 -16.58
N LYS A 41 13.27 -16.75 -16.00
CA LYS A 41 11.89 -17.27 -15.89
C LYS A 41 10.98 -16.33 -15.10
N ALA A 42 11.47 -15.80 -13.98
CA ALA A 42 10.71 -14.85 -13.17
C ALA A 42 10.44 -13.54 -13.92
N LYS A 43 11.39 -13.08 -14.74
CA LYS A 43 11.24 -11.89 -15.60
C LYS A 43 10.17 -12.07 -16.67
N GLU A 44 10.08 -13.24 -17.29
CA GLU A 44 9.01 -13.56 -18.24
C GLU A 44 7.63 -13.44 -17.58
N ILE A 45 7.46 -14.04 -16.39
CA ILE A 45 6.22 -13.95 -15.61
C ILE A 45 5.94 -12.50 -15.19
N HIS A 46 6.97 -11.75 -14.80
CA HIS A 46 6.86 -10.35 -14.42
C HIS A 46 6.34 -9.49 -15.56
N GLU A 47 6.91 -9.60 -16.76
CA GLU A 47 6.46 -8.83 -17.92
C GLU A 47 5.04 -9.23 -18.35
N LEU A 48 4.69 -10.53 -18.23
CA LEU A 48 3.31 -10.98 -18.46
C LEU A 48 2.32 -10.34 -17.47
N LEU A 49 2.63 -10.37 -16.16
CA LEU A 49 1.78 -9.75 -15.14
C LEU A 49 1.68 -8.23 -15.30
N LYS A 50 2.77 -7.58 -15.68
CA LYS A 50 2.80 -6.14 -15.95
C LYS A 50 1.94 -5.77 -17.15
N LYS A 51 2.02 -6.53 -18.25
CA LYS A 51 1.16 -6.36 -19.42
C LYS A 51 -0.31 -6.60 -19.06
N PHE A 52 -0.61 -7.72 -18.41
CA PHE A 52 -1.95 -8.06 -17.95
C PHE A 52 -2.56 -6.97 -17.05
N LYS A 53 -1.76 -6.39 -16.15
CA LYS A 53 -2.19 -5.27 -15.32
C LYS A 53 -2.62 -4.07 -16.16
N VAL A 54 -1.80 -3.63 -17.11
CA VAL A 54 -2.10 -2.47 -17.96
C VAL A 54 -3.36 -2.71 -18.78
N ASP A 55 -3.41 -3.85 -19.48
CA ASP A 55 -4.51 -4.21 -20.36
C ASP A 55 -5.81 -4.34 -19.55
N GLY A 56 -5.78 -5.03 -18.40
CA GLY A 56 -6.95 -5.22 -17.53
C GLY A 56 -7.54 -3.91 -16.98
N PHE A 57 -6.71 -2.91 -16.66
CA PHE A 57 -7.21 -1.59 -16.27
C PHE A 57 -7.87 -0.86 -17.44
N ALA A 58 -7.28 -0.95 -18.64
CA ALA A 58 -7.81 -0.32 -19.85
C ALA A 58 -9.16 -0.95 -20.25
N ASP A 59 -9.27 -2.27 -20.17
CA ASP A 59 -10.50 -3.02 -20.47
C ASP A 59 -11.64 -2.64 -19.51
N ILE A 60 -11.36 -2.61 -18.20
CA ILE A 60 -12.36 -2.21 -17.20
C ILE A 60 -12.79 -0.76 -17.40
N ALA A 61 -11.85 0.15 -17.67
CA ALA A 61 -12.18 1.55 -17.94
C ALA A 61 -13.08 1.70 -19.18
N SER A 62 -12.74 0.99 -20.26
CA SER A 62 -13.51 0.97 -21.50
C SER A 62 -14.92 0.41 -21.28
N PHE A 63 -15.04 -0.69 -20.51
CA PHE A 63 -16.33 -1.27 -20.18
C PHE A 63 -17.23 -0.31 -19.39
N ILE A 64 -16.69 0.37 -18.37
CA ILE A 64 -17.45 1.36 -17.59
C ILE A 64 -17.95 2.49 -18.50
N GLN A 65 -17.08 2.99 -19.38
CA GLN A 65 -17.43 4.04 -20.32
C GLN A 65 -18.60 3.61 -21.20
N ILE A 66 -18.49 2.45 -21.87
CA ILE A 66 -19.56 1.90 -22.72
C ILE A 66 -20.87 1.72 -21.93
N SER A 67 -20.78 1.17 -20.72
CA SER A 67 -21.94 0.91 -19.87
C SER A 67 -22.68 2.18 -19.46
N THR A 68 -21.95 3.28 -19.23
CA THR A 68 -22.54 4.54 -18.78
C THR A 68 -23.00 5.45 -19.91
N ASP A 69 -22.33 5.40 -21.06
CA ASP A 69 -22.75 6.08 -22.29
C ASP A 69 -24.16 5.64 -22.71
N GLN A 70 -24.53 4.37 -22.49
CA GLN A 70 -25.89 3.85 -22.74
C GLN A 70 -26.99 4.62 -22.00
N TYR A 71 -26.67 5.23 -20.86
CA TYR A 71 -27.62 5.98 -20.03
C TYR A 71 -27.40 7.50 -20.09
N GLY A 72 -26.54 7.98 -20.99
CA GLY A 72 -26.20 9.41 -21.11
C GLY A 72 -25.49 9.97 -19.87
N ALA A 73 -24.96 9.11 -19.00
CA ALA A 73 -24.28 9.51 -17.78
C ALA A 73 -22.79 9.76 -18.09
N LYS A 74 -22.31 10.97 -17.85
CA LYS A 74 -20.86 11.26 -17.88
C LYS A 74 -20.25 10.73 -16.58
N VAL A 75 -19.56 9.60 -16.65
CA VAL A 75 -18.73 9.16 -15.51
C VAL A 75 -17.62 10.18 -15.34
N GLY A 76 -17.71 10.98 -14.28
CA GLY A 76 -16.71 11.95 -13.87
C GLY A 76 -15.43 11.24 -13.41
N GLY A 77 -14.60 10.85 -14.37
CA GLY A 77 -13.24 10.37 -14.15
C GLY A 77 -13.10 8.87 -13.92
N THR A 78 -11.90 8.35 -14.19
CA THR A 78 -11.44 6.98 -13.93
C THR A 78 -11.32 6.62 -12.45
N LYS A 79 -11.78 7.52 -11.55
CA LYS A 79 -11.63 7.41 -10.10
C LYS A 79 -12.87 6.76 -9.48
N GLY A 80 -12.66 5.67 -8.76
CA GLY A 80 -13.69 4.99 -7.98
C GLY A 80 -13.45 3.49 -7.90
N ASN A 81 -13.86 2.90 -6.78
CA ASN A 81 -13.91 1.45 -6.66
C ASN A 81 -15.06 0.91 -7.52
N VAL A 82 -14.83 -0.14 -8.30
CA VAL A 82 -15.89 -0.82 -9.06
C VAL A 82 -15.81 -2.33 -8.85
N SER A 83 -16.96 -2.98 -8.87
CA SER A 83 -17.09 -4.44 -8.87
C SER A 83 -17.83 -4.86 -10.13
N LEU A 84 -17.22 -5.72 -10.94
CA LEU A 84 -17.81 -6.35 -12.10
C LEU A 84 -18.04 -7.82 -11.79
N MET A 85 -19.15 -8.37 -12.27
CA MET A 85 -19.51 -9.77 -12.10
C MET A 85 -19.81 -10.38 -13.46
N SER A 86 -19.47 -11.65 -13.67
CA SER A 86 -19.96 -12.39 -14.83
C SER A 86 -21.48 -12.53 -14.76
N PHE A 87 -22.11 -12.76 -15.91
CA PHE A 87 -23.57 -12.88 -16.01
C PHE A 87 -24.15 -14.00 -15.12
N ASP A 88 -23.44 -15.12 -15.02
CA ASP A 88 -23.79 -16.23 -14.13
C ASP A 88 -23.43 -15.99 -12.65
N GLY A 89 -22.77 -14.87 -12.35
CA GLY A 89 -22.30 -14.51 -11.02
C GLY A 89 -21.31 -15.52 -10.43
N ARG A 90 -20.51 -16.20 -11.25
CA ARG A 90 -19.43 -17.11 -10.78
C ARG A 90 -18.07 -16.43 -10.72
N LEU A 91 -17.86 -15.37 -11.49
CA LEU A 91 -16.61 -14.62 -11.53
C LEU A 91 -16.85 -13.20 -11.08
N LYS A 92 -15.89 -12.64 -10.34
CA LYS A 92 -15.93 -11.25 -9.89
C LYS A 92 -14.57 -10.59 -10.05
N ILE A 93 -14.58 -9.38 -10.57
CA ILE A 93 -13.40 -8.52 -10.72
C ILE A 93 -13.65 -7.24 -9.96
N GLN A 94 -12.68 -6.81 -9.15
CA GLN A 94 -12.73 -5.53 -8.46
C GLN A 94 -11.56 -4.65 -8.85
N ARG A 95 -11.87 -3.41 -9.24
CA ARG A 95 -10.89 -2.34 -9.36
C ARG A 95 -10.96 -1.52 -8.08
N ASN A 96 -9.89 -1.52 -7.30
CA ASN A 96 -9.78 -0.74 -6.07
C ASN A 96 -8.76 0.39 -6.25
N ILE A 97 -9.06 1.57 -5.74
CA ILE A 97 -8.12 2.68 -5.63
C ILE A 97 -7.84 2.88 -4.13
N ALA A 98 -6.59 2.66 -3.73
CA ALA A 98 -6.15 3.00 -2.38
C ALA A 98 -5.39 4.33 -2.44
N GLU A 99 -5.85 5.30 -1.67
CA GLU A 99 -5.18 6.59 -1.52
C GLU A 99 -4.13 6.50 -0.42
N THR A 100 -2.98 7.10 -0.67
CA THR A 100 -1.94 7.30 0.34
C THR A 100 -2.13 8.71 0.89
N ILE A 101 -2.40 8.78 2.18
CA ILE A 101 -2.58 10.03 2.90
C ILE A 101 -1.28 10.45 3.59
N ASN A 102 -1.06 11.75 3.67
CA ASN A 102 -0.05 12.39 4.50
C ASN A 102 -0.71 13.46 5.36
N PHE A 103 -0.04 13.85 6.43
CA PHE A 103 -0.48 14.90 7.33
C PHE A 103 0.42 16.12 7.18
N ASP A 104 -0.17 17.31 7.22
CA ASP A 104 0.56 18.59 7.23
C ASP A 104 0.77 19.13 8.66
N GLU A 105 1.27 20.36 8.80
CA GLU A 105 1.60 20.99 10.07
C GLU A 105 0.41 21.12 11.03
N ARG A 106 -0.84 21.08 10.53
CA ARG A 106 -2.04 21.15 11.38
C ARG A 106 -2.16 19.96 12.32
N LEU A 107 -1.49 18.84 12.03
CA LEU A 107 -1.41 17.69 12.93
C LEU A 107 -0.68 18.04 14.24
N GLN A 108 0.31 18.92 14.21
CA GLN A 108 1.01 19.39 15.41
C GLN A 108 0.10 20.31 16.24
N ALA A 109 -0.67 21.19 15.58
CA ALA A 109 -1.66 22.02 16.26
C ALA A 109 -2.73 21.17 16.96
N ALA A 110 -3.21 20.10 16.30
CA ALA A 110 -4.13 19.15 16.91
C ALA A 110 -3.55 18.46 18.15
N LYS A 111 -2.27 18.06 18.09
CA LYS A 111 -1.57 17.47 19.23
C LYS A 111 -1.57 18.42 20.44
N GLN A 112 -1.24 19.69 20.21
CA GLN A 112 -1.23 20.68 21.29
C GLN A 112 -2.62 20.83 21.93
N LEU A 113 -3.68 20.90 21.13
CA LEU A 113 -5.06 20.98 21.65
C LEU A 113 -5.45 19.74 22.46
N ILE A 114 -4.99 18.55 22.06
CA ILE A 114 -5.19 17.31 22.82
C ILE A 114 -4.43 17.35 24.14
N ASP A 115 -3.16 17.78 24.12
CA ASP A 115 -2.34 17.90 25.34
C ASP A 115 -2.99 18.86 26.34
N GLU A 116 -3.50 20.01 25.87
CA GLU A 116 -4.24 20.96 26.70
C GLU A 116 -5.54 20.38 27.29
N CYS A 117 -6.27 19.54 26.54
CA CYS A 117 -7.43 18.81 27.07
C CYS A 117 -7.02 17.85 28.19
N LEU A 118 -5.96 17.09 27.98
CA LEU A 118 -5.50 16.10 28.95
C LEU A 118 -4.98 16.76 30.22
N GLU A 119 -4.30 17.90 30.10
CA GLU A 119 -3.87 18.70 31.25
C GLU A 119 -5.07 19.18 32.08
N GLU A 120 -6.09 19.73 31.41
CA GLU A 120 -7.34 20.16 32.06
C GLU A 120 -8.05 19.00 32.77
N TRP A 121 -8.17 17.83 32.13
CA TRP A 121 -8.85 16.68 32.71
C TRP A 121 -8.07 16.00 33.84
N THR A 122 -6.75 16.18 33.88
CA THR A 122 -5.87 15.59 34.89
C THR A 122 -5.46 16.58 35.97
N GLU A 123 -6.00 17.80 35.95
CA GLU A 123 -5.82 18.78 37.01
C GLU A 123 -6.28 18.19 38.36
N GLY A 124 -5.45 18.31 39.39
CA GLY A 124 -5.70 17.70 40.70
C GLY A 124 -5.58 16.17 40.78
N SER A 125 -5.28 15.49 39.67
CA SER A 125 -4.98 14.04 39.68
C SER A 125 -3.58 13.76 40.23
N ARG A 126 -3.38 12.55 40.77
CA ARG A 126 -2.05 12.10 41.22
C ARG A 126 -1.07 12.03 40.05
N ASP A 127 0.20 12.28 40.32
CA ASP A 127 1.25 12.29 39.30
C ASP A 127 1.37 10.95 38.56
N GLU A 128 1.10 9.82 39.23
CA GLU A 128 1.09 8.50 38.60
C GLU A 128 -0.01 8.38 37.52
N ILE A 129 -1.17 9.02 37.71
CA ILE A 129 -2.28 9.03 36.75
C ILE A 129 -1.90 9.87 35.52
N LYS A 130 -1.27 11.02 35.74
CA LYS A 130 -0.76 11.89 34.66
C LYS A 130 0.27 11.16 33.81
N VAL A 131 1.19 10.42 34.44
CA VAL A 131 2.21 9.63 33.73
C VAL A 131 1.57 8.54 32.86
N ILE A 132 0.57 7.82 33.38
CA ILE A 132 -0.12 6.76 32.62
C ILE A 132 -0.86 7.34 31.42
N ILE A 133 -1.57 8.46 31.59
CA ILE A 133 -2.31 9.12 30.51
C ILE A 133 -1.33 9.66 29.46
N ASN A 134 -0.29 10.38 29.85
CA ASN A 134 0.70 10.90 28.91
C ASN A 134 1.44 9.78 28.16
N ALA A 135 1.74 8.66 28.81
CA ALA A 135 2.35 7.49 28.15
C ALA A 135 1.38 6.79 27.17
N ALA A 136 0.08 6.82 27.42
CA ALA A 136 -0.92 6.30 26.49
C ALA A 136 -1.01 7.13 25.20
N PHE A 137 -0.70 8.43 25.26
CA PHE A 137 -0.76 9.36 24.12
C PHE A 137 0.60 9.64 23.44
N ASN A 138 1.73 9.60 24.14
CA ASN A 138 3.08 9.67 23.55
C ASN A 138 3.60 8.28 23.21
N VAL A 139 3.52 7.88 21.93
CA VAL A 139 3.68 6.45 21.59
C VAL A 139 4.51 6.14 20.35
N ASP A 140 5.42 7.04 19.98
CA ASP A 140 6.50 6.74 19.07
C ASP A 140 7.86 6.87 19.75
N LYS A 141 8.78 5.96 19.42
CA LYS A 141 10.17 5.92 19.85
C LYS A 141 11.03 7.05 19.25
N LYS A 142 10.55 7.77 18.23
CA LYS A 142 11.27 8.88 17.57
C LYS A 142 10.66 10.27 17.80
N GLY A 143 9.57 10.37 18.56
CA GLY A 143 8.85 11.63 18.79
C GLY A 143 7.96 12.08 17.62
N GLU A 144 7.74 11.22 16.62
CA GLU A 144 6.81 11.45 15.52
C GLU A 144 5.37 11.07 15.92
N ILE A 145 4.40 11.79 15.39
CA ILE A 145 2.99 11.55 15.70
C ILE A 145 2.53 10.25 15.01
N SER A 146 2.02 9.30 15.80
CA SER A 146 1.42 8.07 15.25
C SER A 146 0.08 8.39 14.57
N THR A 147 0.11 8.55 13.25
CA THR A 147 -1.05 8.87 12.41
C THR A 147 -2.22 7.91 12.61
N ALA A 148 -1.95 6.61 12.74
CA ALA A 148 -2.98 5.60 13.00
C ALA A 148 -3.69 5.81 14.35
N LYS A 149 -2.96 6.22 15.40
CA LYS A 149 -3.53 6.49 16.72
C LYS A 149 -4.33 7.78 16.73
N VAL A 150 -3.81 8.83 16.08
CA VAL A 150 -4.51 10.10 15.95
C VAL A 150 -5.84 9.95 15.19
N LEU A 151 -5.85 9.19 14.09
CA LEU A 151 -7.10 8.83 13.41
C LEU A 151 -8.02 7.97 14.29
N GLY A 152 -7.44 7.16 15.19
CA GLY A 152 -8.19 6.41 16.19
C GLY A 152 -8.94 7.30 17.18
N LEU A 153 -8.39 8.45 17.56
CA LEU A 153 -9.02 9.40 18.50
C LEU A 153 -10.37 9.90 17.99
N LYS A 154 -10.51 10.07 16.67
CA LYS A 154 -11.77 10.48 16.03
C LYS A 154 -12.94 9.52 16.25
N ARG A 155 -12.69 8.30 16.72
CA ARG A 155 -13.75 7.33 17.05
C ARG A 155 -14.44 7.63 18.37
N HIS A 156 -13.84 8.47 19.21
CA HIS A 156 -14.38 8.84 20.51
C HIS A 156 -15.15 10.15 20.38
N ASP A 157 -16.45 10.05 20.60
CA ASP A 157 -17.33 11.21 20.64
C ASP A 157 -17.23 11.85 22.03
N ILE A 158 -16.49 12.94 22.13
CA ILE A 158 -16.27 13.68 23.38
C ILE A 158 -16.72 15.12 23.17
N ASP A 159 -17.67 15.54 23.99
CA ASP A 159 -18.24 16.88 23.97
C ASP A 159 -17.37 17.85 24.76
N HIS A 160 -16.23 18.22 24.18
CA HIS A 160 -15.32 19.22 24.74
C HIS A 160 -14.82 20.18 23.64
N PRO A 161 -14.89 21.51 23.83
CA PRO A 161 -14.58 22.47 22.75
C PRO A 161 -13.18 22.29 22.15
N LYS A 162 -12.14 22.15 22.99
CA LYS A 162 -10.76 21.92 22.53
C LYS A 162 -10.59 20.56 21.85
N TRP A 163 -11.33 19.54 22.28
CA TRP A 163 -11.30 18.21 21.67
C TRP A 163 -11.89 18.25 20.26
N GLN A 164 -13.06 18.87 20.10
CA GLN A 164 -13.69 19.06 18.80
C GLN A 164 -12.79 19.85 17.84
N GLN A 165 -12.14 20.92 18.33
CA GLN A 165 -11.15 21.67 17.56
C GLN A 165 -9.94 20.81 17.14
N ALA A 166 -9.43 19.97 18.04
CA ALA A 166 -8.36 19.04 17.71
C ALA A 166 -8.79 18.03 16.63
N MET A 167 -10.00 17.45 16.74
CA MET A 167 -10.54 16.51 15.74
C MET A 167 -10.76 17.17 14.38
N GLN A 168 -11.14 18.45 14.37
CA GLN A 168 -11.24 19.24 13.15
C GLN A 168 -9.86 19.47 12.54
N ALA A 169 -8.87 19.91 13.32
CA ALA A 169 -7.50 20.12 12.85
C ALA A 169 -6.86 18.83 12.31
N ILE A 170 -7.13 17.67 12.92
CA ILE A 170 -6.73 16.36 12.38
C ILE A 170 -7.35 16.14 11.01
N SER A 171 -8.64 16.43 10.85
CA SER A 171 -9.33 16.24 9.57
C SER A 171 -8.76 17.12 8.48
N ASP A 172 -8.51 18.39 8.80
CA ASP A 172 -7.98 19.39 7.87
C ASP A 172 -6.50 19.19 7.52
N SER A 173 -5.78 18.42 8.34
CA SER A 173 -4.38 18.07 8.09
C SER A 173 -4.21 16.93 7.07
N ILE A 174 -5.28 16.19 6.74
CA ILE A 174 -5.21 15.03 5.85
C ILE A 174 -5.12 15.49 4.40
N ASN A 175 -4.03 15.11 3.74
CA ASN A 175 -3.78 15.38 2.33
C ASN A 175 -3.54 14.07 1.58
N ILE A 176 -4.11 13.93 0.37
CA ILE A 176 -3.85 12.77 -0.50
C ILE A 176 -2.56 13.04 -1.29
N ILE A 177 -1.50 12.29 -1.00
CA ILE A 177 -0.18 12.44 -1.65
C ILE A 177 0.07 11.40 -2.75
N GLY A 178 -0.80 10.39 -2.86
CA GLY A 178 -0.69 9.37 -3.89
C GLY A 178 -1.94 8.53 -3.98
N SER A 179 -2.07 7.79 -5.07
CA SER A 179 -3.09 6.75 -5.20
C SER A 179 -2.51 5.57 -5.95
N LYS A 180 -2.87 4.36 -5.54
CA LYS A 180 -2.49 3.13 -6.21
C LYS A 180 -3.74 2.34 -6.53
N ALA A 181 -3.88 2.02 -7.81
CA ALA A 181 -4.97 1.18 -8.29
C ALA A 181 -4.57 -0.30 -8.25
N TYR A 182 -5.51 -1.15 -7.86
CA TYR A 182 -5.37 -2.60 -7.75
C TYR A 182 -6.50 -3.29 -8.51
N LEU A 183 -6.18 -4.41 -9.14
CA LEU A 183 -7.18 -5.36 -9.65
C LEU A 183 -7.20 -6.57 -8.74
N ARG A 184 -8.39 -7.04 -8.38
CA ARG A 184 -8.61 -8.26 -7.60
C ARG A 184 -9.56 -9.16 -8.35
N PHE A 185 -9.24 -10.43 -8.40
CA PHE A 185 -9.98 -11.46 -9.13
C PHE A 185 -10.53 -12.48 -8.15
N TYR A 186 -11.73 -12.95 -8.40
CA TYR A 186 -12.41 -13.89 -7.52
C TYR A 186 -13.22 -14.91 -8.29
N THR A 187 -13.29 -16.10 -7.72
CA THR A 187 -14.19 -17.18 -8.16
C THR A 187 -15.20 -17.45 -7.04
N ARG A 188 -16.48 -17.62 -7.41
CA ARG A 188 -17.51 -18.00 -6.44
C ARG A 188 -17.35 -19.46 -6.06
N ASP A 189 -17.36 -19.71 -4.77
CA ASP A 189 -17.53 -21.03 -4.20
C ASP A 189 -19.03 -21.37 -4.19
N ASP A 190 -19.46 -22.32 -5.01
CA ASP A 190 -20.85 -22.71 -5.12
C ASP A 190 -21.39 -23.38 -3.83
N SER A 191 -20.52 -23.90 -2.96
CA SER A 191 -20.93 -24.54 -1.71
C SER A 191 -21.27 -23.54 -0.61
N THR A 192 -20.54 -22.42 -0.55
CA THR A 192 -20.71 -21.38 0.48
C THR A 192 -21.40 -20.12 -0.05
N GLY A 193 -21.45 -19.94 -1.37
CA GLY A 193 -21.83 -18.67 -2.02
C GLY A 193 -20.77 -17.57 -1.89
N GLY A 194 -19.67 -17.83 -1.19
CA GLY A 194 -18.56 -16.89 -0.98
C GLY A 194 -17.72 -16.69 -2.23
N TYR A 195 -16.89 -15.64 -2.24
CA TYR A 195 -15.93 -15.37 -3.32
C TYR A 195 -14.52 -15.58 -2.83
N LEU A 196 -13.85 -16.59 -3.39
CA LEU A 196 -12.46 -16.91 -3.10
C LEU A 196 -11.54 -16.10 -4.01
N PRO A 197 -10.49 -15.46 -3.46
CA PRO A 197 -9.56 -14.68 -4.27
C PRO A 197 -8.73 -15.60 -5.18
N LEU A 198 -8.62 -15.24 -6.45
CA LEU A 198 -7.61 -15.78 -7.35
C LEU A 198 -6.38 -14.87 -7.23
N SER A 199 -5.43 -15.27 -6.38
CA SER A 199 -4.21 -14.49 -6.16
C SER A 199 -3.22 -14.65 -7.32
N LEU A 200 -2.56 -13.55 -7.68
CA LEU A 200 -1.43 -13.53 -8.61
C LEU A 200 -0.10 -13.28 -7.88
N ASP A 201 -0.12 -13.26 -6.55
CA ASP A 201 1.08 -13.17 -5.72
C ASP A 201 1.67 -14.58 -5.50
N ILE A 202 2.87 -14.80 -6.01
CA ILE A 202 3.58 -16.09 -5.96
C ILE A 202 3.74 -16.63 -4.54
N ALA A 203 3.79 -15.78 -3.51
CA ALA A 203 3.92 -16.22 -2.13
C ALA A 203 2.61 -16.80 -1.55
N SER A 204 1.49 -16.62 -2.25
CA SER A 204 0.15 -16.97 -1.80
C SER A 204 -0.54 -18.05 -2.64
N ILE A 205 0.15 -18.56 -3.67
CA ILE A 205 -0.33 -19.60 -4.60
C ILE A 205 0.16 -20.97 -4.13
#